data_AF-E9GQE1-F1
#
_entry.id   AF-E9GQE1-F1
#
_cell.length_a   1.000
_cell.length_b   1.000
_cell.length_c   1.000
_cell.angle_alpha   90.00
_cell.angle_beta   90.00
_cell.angle_gamma   90.00
#
_symmetry.space_group_name_H-M   'P 1'
#
loop_
_entity.id
_entity.type
_entity.pdbx_description
1 polymer ?
#
loop_
_entity_poly.entity_id
_entity_poly.type
_entity_poly.pdbx_seq_one_letter_code
_entity_poly.pdbx_strand_id
1 'polypeptide(L)'
;MLKREHFDRLSSRDIVIQLKSIKEKLAEKEWELRQLCKERHVNLNKFKSLIQFGIDINSKDNYGQNALHLLCANNSSNKLIDAIKLLIQLGINVQEKDQYGDDAINSMTTN
;
A
#
# COMPACT_ATOMS: atom_id res chain seq x y z
N MET A 1 -16.33 -44.85 12.83
CA MET A 1 -16.69 -43.72 13.70
C MET A 1 -16.05 -42.45 13.13
N LEU A 2 -16.74 -41.75 12.23
CA LEU A 2 -16.22 -40.53 11.61
C LEU A 2 -16.49 -39.36 12.57
N LYS A 3 -15.43 -38.78 13.15
CA LYS A 3 -15.51 -37.50 13.85
C LYS A 3 -15.91 -36.45 12.82
N ARG A 4 -17.18 -36.04 12.82
CA ARG A 4 -17.60 -34.85 12.07
C ARG A 4 -16.96 -33.66 12.77
N GLU A 5 -15.98 -33.04 12.13
CA GLU A 5 -15.53 -31.71 12.51
C GLU A 5 -16.77 -30.79 12.44
N HIS A 6 -17.17 -30.29 13.60
CA HIS A 6 -18.24 -29.32 13.72
C HIS A 6 -17.67 -27.99 13.20
N PHE A 7 -17.74 -27.78 11.89
CA PHE A 7 -17.60 -26.44 11.33
C PHE A 7 -18.79 -25.64 11.85
N ASP A 8 -18.58 -24.88 12.93
CA ASP A 8 -19.57 -23.92 13.38
C ASP A 8 -19.86 -23.00 12.19
N ARG A 9 -21.10 -23.10 11.67
CA ARG A 9 -21.53 -22.29 10.54
C ARG A 9 -21.43 -20.83 10.97
N LEU A 10 -20.47 -20.11 10.39
CA LEU A 10 -20.40 -18.66 10.51
C LEU A 10 -21.74 -18.07 10.04
N SER A 11 -22.37 -17.27 10.89
CA SER A 11 -23.57 -16.55 10.49
C SER A 11 -23.22 -15.44 9.51
N SER A 12 -24.22 -14.93 8.78
CA SER A 12 -24.03 -13.74 7.93
C SER A 12 -23.45 -12.55 8.72
N ARG A 13 -23.81 -12.42 10.00
CA ARG A 13 -23.28 -11.39 10.89
C ARG A 13 -21.79 -11.59 11.16
N ASP A 14 -21.36 -12.83 11.42
CA ASP A 14 -19.96 -13.16 11.69
C ASP A 14 -19.09 -12.94 10.46
N ILE A 15 -19.58 -13.30 9.27
CA ILE A 15 -18.90 -13.03 7.99
C ILE A 15 -18.67 -11.52 7.80
N VAL A 16 -19.70 -10.70 8.03
CA VAL A 16 -19.59 -9.23 7.90
C VAL A 16 -18.55 -8.65 8.87
N ILE A 17 -18.53 -9.14 10.12
CA ILE A 17 -17.54 -8.72 11.12
C ILE A 17 -16.12 -9.09 10.67
N GLN A 18 -15.92 -10.32 10.20
CA GLN A 18 -14.62 -10.78 9.71
C GLN A 18 -14.15 -9.97 8.49
N LEU A 19 -15.05 -9.71 7.53
CA LEU A 19 -14.73 -8.90 6.34
C LEU A 19 -14.34 -7.47 6.73
N LYS A 20 -15.01 -6.87 7.71
CA LYS A 20 -14.65 -5.54 8.23
C LYS A 20 -13.24 -5.55 8.83
N SER A 21 -12.93 -6.55 9.67
CA SER A 21 -11.61 -6.70 10.26
C SER A 21 -10.51 -6.92 9.21
N ILE A 22 -10.79 -7.67 8.14
CA ILE A 22 -9.84 -7.86 7.03
C ILE A 22 -9.59 -6.54 6.30
N LYS A 23 -10.63 -5.77 6.00
CA LYS A 23 -10.49 -4.46 5.35
C LYS A 23 -9.66 -3.49 6.18
N GLU A 24 -9.86 -3.46 7.50
CA GLU A 24 -9.07 -2.62 8.40
C GLU A 24 -7.59 -3.02 8.38
N LYS A 25 -7.28 -4.32 8.43
CA LYS A 25 -5.91 -4.83 8.33
C LYS A 25 -5.25 -4.51 6.99
N LEU A 26 -6.00 -4.57 5.88
CA LEU A 26 -5.48 -4.18 4.57
C LEU A 26 -5.15 -2.68 4.53
N ALA A 27 -6.05 -1.83 5.04
CA ALA A 27 -5.83 -0.39 5.13
C ALA A 27 -4.60 -0.03 5.99
N GLU A 28 -4.35 -0.76 7.08
CA GLU A 28 -3.13 -0.62 7.88
C GLU A 28 -1.87 -0.95 7.08
N LYS A 29 -1.92 -2.01 6.26
CA LYS A 29 -0.78 -2.44 5.42
C LYS A 29 -0.52 -1.48 4.26
N GLU A 30 -1.58 -0.91 3.69
CA GLU A 30 -1.51 0.18 2.71
C GLU A 30 -0.86 1.44 3.31
N TRP A 31 -1.25 1.79 4.54
CA TRP A 31 -0.60 2.87 5.28
C TRP A 31 0.88 2.57 5.54
N GLU A 32 1.21 1.34 5.94
CA GLU A 32 2.59 0.91 6.20
C GLU A 32 3.47 1.01 4.94
N LEU A 33 2.92 0.68 3.77
CA LEU A 33 3.58 0.87 2.47
C LEU A 33 3.94 2.34 2.23
N ARG A 34 2.97 3.24 2.44
CA ARG A 34 3.18 4.70 2.29
C ARG A 34 4.23 5.23 3.26
N GLN A 35 4.24 4.76 4.51
CA GLN A 35 5.25 5.17 5.49
C GLN A 35 6.66 4.72 5.10
N LEU A 36 6.81 3.51 4.56
CA LEU A 36 8.11 3.03 4.06
C LEU A 36 8.67 3.92 2.94
N CYS A 37 7.80 4.52 2.13
CA CYS A 37 8.20 5.45 1.07
C CYS A 37 8.69 6.80 1.62
N LYS A 38 8.34 7.16 2.86
CA LYS A 38 8.84 8.35 3.56
C LYS A 38 10.18 8.13 4.27
N GLU A 39 10.62 6.87 4.41
CA GLU A 39 11.88 6.57 5.08
C GLU A 39 13.08 7.00 4.23
N ARG A 40 14.13 7.52 4.90
CA ARG A 40 15.40 7.89 4.26
C ARG A 40 16.02 6.73 3.48
N HIS A 41 15.83 5.50 3.96
CA HIS A 41 16.35 4.29 3.35
C HIS A 41 15.23 3.27 3.13
N VAL A 42 14.74 3.17 1.90
CA VAL A 42 13.65 2.25 1.56
C VAL A 42 14.06 0.80 1.78
N ASN A 43 13.29 0.10 2.61
CA ASN A 43 13.48 -1.31 2.86
C ASN A 43 12.68 -2.16 1.86
N LEU A 44 13.34 -2.54 0.76
CA LEU A 44 12.74 -3.34 -0.31
C LEU A 44 12.23 -4.73 0.16
N ASN A 45 12.82 -5.31 1.21
CA ASN A 45 12.35 -6.59 1.75
C ASN A 45 10.99 -6.43 2.42
N LYS A 46 10.82 -5.35 3.18
CA LYS A 46 9.54 -5.03 3.82
C LYS A 46 8.47 -4.69 2.78
N PHE A 47 8.87 -3.96 1.72
CA PHE A 47 8.03 -3.68 0.56
C PHE A 47 7.44 -4.95 -0.05
N LYS A 48 8.30 -5.94 -0.35
CA LYS A 48 7.91 -7.26 -0.89
C LYS A 48 6.98 -8.03 0.04
N SER A 49 7.20 -7.96 1.35
CA SER A 49 6.32 -8.58 2.35
C SER A 49 4.91 -7.97 2.34
N LEU A 50 4.79 -6.64 2.28
CA LEU A 50 3.49 -5.96 2.28
C LEU A 50 2.62 -6.32 1.06
N ILE A 51 3.24 -6.51 -0.10
CA ILE A 51 2.53 -6.88 -1.33
C ILE A 51 1.85 -8.25 -1.22
N GLN A 52 2.39 -9.17 -0.42
CA GLN A 52 1.81 -10.50 -0.23
C GLN A 52 0.45 -10.45 0.48
N PHE A 53 0.10 -9.33 1.13
CA PHE A 53 -1.19 -9.15 1.79
C PHE A 53 -2.32 -8.77 0.82
N GLY A 54 -2.04 -8.52 -0.46
CA GLY A 54 -3.07 -8.13 -1.44
C GLY A 54 -3.60 -6.71 -1.22
N ILE A 55 -2.74 -5.80 -0.75
CA ILE A 55 -3.04 -4.38 -0.56
C ILE A 55 -3.29 -3.65 -1.88
N ASP A 56 -4.07 -2.56 -1.83
CA ASP A 56 -4.17 -1.65 -2.97
C ASP A 56 -2.91 -0.79 -3.10
N ILE A 57 -2.13 -1.03 -4.15
CA ILE A 57 -0.91 -0.26 -4.44
C ILE A 57 -1.19 1.21 -4.77
N ASN A 58 -2.40 1.52 -5.22
CA ASN A 58 -2.84 2.87 -5.58
C ASN A 58 -3.51 3.62 -4.42
N SER A 59 -3.55 3.00 -3.24
CA SER A 59 -4.12 3.62 -2.04
C SER A 59 -3.43 4.95 -1.72
N LYS A 60 -4.26 5.95 -1.42
CA LYS A 60 -3.85 7.34 -1.18
C LYS A 60 -3.89 7.68 0.31
N ASP A 61 -3.05 8.62 0.72
CA ASP A 61 -3.20 9.25 2.03
C ASP A 61 -4.19 10.43 1.99
N ASN A 62 -4.28 11.16 3.11
CA ASN A 62 -5.21 12.29 3.25
C ASN A 62 -4.86 13.49 2.36
N TYR A 63 -3.68 13.52 1.75
CA TYR A 63 -3.24 14.53 0.78
C TYR A 63 -3.49 14.07 -0.67
N GLY A 64 -4.12 12.91 -0.87
CA GLY A 64 -4.27 12.30 -2.19
C GLY A 64 -2.97 11.66 -2.71
N GLN A 65 -1.93 11.53 -1.88
CA GLN A 65 -0.63 11.04 -2.32
C GLN A 65 -0.59 9.51 -2.26
N ASN A 66 -0.22 8.89 -3.38
CA ASN A 66 0.09 7.45 -3.42
C ASN A 66 1.54 7.18 -2.98
N ALA A 67 1.93 5.91 -2.96
CA ALA A 67 3.30 5.51 -2.56
C ALA A 67 4.40 6.16 -3.44
N LEU A 68 4.15 6.39 -4.73
CA LEU A 68 5.12 6.99 -5.64
C LEU A 68 5.36 8.48 -5.34
N HIS A 69 4.30 9.26 -5.08
CA HIS A 69 4.43 10.66 -4.67
C HIS A 69 5.33 10.78 -3.43
N LEU A 70 5.05 9.96 -2.42
CA LEU A 70 5.80 9.97 -1.16
C LEU A 70 7.26 9.57 -1.34
N LEU A 71 7.50 8.55 -2.18
CA LEU A 71 8.83 8.05 -2.48
C LEU A 71 9.68 9.11 -3.18
N CYS A 72 9.11 9.77 -4.19
CA CYS A 72 9.76 10.83 -4.96
C CYS A 72 10.06 12.07 -4.10
N ALA A 73 9.12 12.50 -3.26
CA ALA A 73 9.27 13.70 -2.44
C ALA A 73 10.31 13.56 -1.31
N ASN A 74 10.53 12.34 -0.78
CA ASN A 74 11.31 12.14 0.44
C ASN A 74 12.65 11.41 0.24
N ASN A 75 12.92 10.88 -0.95
CA ASN A 75 14.07 10.02 -1.15
C ASN A 75 14.89 10.43 -2.38
N SER A 76 16.20 10.55 -2.20
CA SER A 76 17.18 10.74 -3.28
C SER A 76 18.29 9.68 -3.23
N SER A 77 18.04 8.56 -2.55
CA SER A 77 19.01 7.49 -2.36
C SER A 77 19.17 6.65 -3.63
N ASN A 78 20.29 5.94 -3.73
CA ASN A 78 20.55 4.97 -4.78
C ASN A 78 19.46 3.89 -4.92
N LYS A 79 18.72 3.59 -3.84
CA LYS A 79 17.62 2.61 -3.84
C LYS A 79 16.29 3.18 -4.36
N LEU A 80 16.20 4.49 -4.61
CA LEU A 80 15.01 5.13 -5.18
C LEU A 80 14.60 4.46 -6.48
N ILE A 81 15.55 4.28 -7.40
CA ILE A 81 15.29 3.70 -8.72
C ILE A 81 14.74 2.27 -8.61
N ASP A 82 15.31 1.47 -7.71
CA ASP A 82 14.86 0.08 -7.49
C ASP A 82 13.45 0.03 -6.89
N ALA A 83 13.13 0.94 -5.97
CA ALA A 83 11.80 1.06 -5.38
C ALA A 83 10.76 1.52 -6.41
N ILE A 84 11.10 2.51 -7.26
CA ILE A 84 10.24 2.97 -8.35
C ILE A 84 9.98 1.83 -9.34
N LYS A 85 11.02 1.10 -9.76
CA LYS A 85 10.87 -0.05 -10.68
C LYS A 85 9.94 -1.11 -10.09
N LEU A 86 10.08 -1.41 -8.80
CA LEU A 86 9.21 -2.35 -8.11
C LEU A 86 7.76 -1.86 -8.10
N LEU A 87 7.51 -0.59 -7.77
CA LEU A 87 6.18 0.01 -7.80
C LEU A 87 5.52 -0.05 -9.19
N ILE A 88 6.27 0.24 -10.25
CA ILE A 88 5.78 0.15 -11.63
C ILE A 88 5.42 -1.29 -12.00
N GLN A 89 6.26 -2.27 -11.62
CA GLN A 89 5.98 -3.68 -11.86
C GLN A 89 4.69 -4.16 -11.17
N LEU A 90 4.31 -3.51 -10.07
CA LEU A 90 3.10 -3.81 -9.32
C LEU A 90 1.86 -3.09 -9.86
N GLY A 91 2.01 -2.28 -10.91
CA GLY A 91 0.89 -1.57 -11.52
C GLY A 91 0.47 -0.32 -10.76
N ILE A 92 1.40 0.38 -10.09
CA ILE A 92 1.09 1.72 -9.58
C ILE A 92 0.71 2.65 -10.73
N ASN A 93 -0.33 3.45 -10.52
CA ASN A 93 -0.71 4.49 -11.46
C ASN A 93 0.20 5.71 -11.26
N VAL A 94 1.13 5.87 -12.20
CA VAL A 94 2.12 6.96 -12.21
C VAL A 94 1.52 8.33 -12.55
N GLN A 95 0.31 8.36 -13.11
CA GLN A 95 -0.41 9.58 -13.50
C GLN A 95 -1.49 9.98 -12.48
N GLU A 96 -1.59 9.29 -11.34
CA GLU A 96 -2.48 9.74 -10.26
C GLU A 96 -2.09 11.14 -9.84
N LYS A 97 -3.11 11.98 -9.65
CA LYS A 97 -2.95 13.32 -9.12
C LYS A 97 -3.24 13.32 -7.63
N ASP A 98 -2.40 14.01 -6.88
CA ASP A 98 -2.67 14.35 -5.50
C ASP A 98 -3.71 15.48 -5.38
N GLN A 99 -3.96 15.95 -4.16
CA GLN A 99 -4.96 17.00 -3.93
C GLN A 99 -4.61 18.36 -4.54
N TYR A 100 -3.35 18.58 -4.91
CA TYR A 100 -2.88 19.81 -5.56
C TYR A 100 -2.95 19.70 -7.09
N GLY A 101 -3.29 18.52 -7.61
CA GLY A 101 -3.36 18.25 -9.04
C GLY A 101 -2.03 17.81 -9.65
N ASP A 102 -1.02 17.59 -8.82
CA ASP A 102 0.31 17.16 -9.24
C ASP A 102 0.37 15.63 -9.29
N ASP A 103 1.04 15.10 -10.31
CA ASP A 103 1.48 13.71 -10.29
C ASP A 103 2.80 13.58 -9.52
N ALA A 104 3.27 12.34 -9.33
CA ALA A 104 4.47 12.09 -8.54
C ALA A 104 5.73 12.76 -9.11
N ILE A 105 5.79 13.03 -10.42
CA ILE A 105 6.93 13.71 -11.05
C ILE A 105 6.83 15.22 -10.79
N ASN A 106 5.67 15.81 -11.04
CA ASN A 106 5.43 17.24 -10.86
C ASN A 106 5.56 17.65 -9.38
N SER A 107 5.15 16.79 -8.44
CA SER A 107 5.31 17.02 -6.99
C SER A 107 6.76 17.17 -6.52
N MET A 108 7.75 16.76 -7.32
CA MET A 108 9.19 16.95 -7.01
C MET A 108 9.71 18.34 -7.40
N THR A 109 9.00 19.05 -8.29
CA THR A 109 9.46 20.30 -8.89
C THR A 109 8.99 21.55 -8.15
N THR A 110 8.13 21.38 -7.15
CA THR A 110 7.48 22.44 -6.40
C THR A 110 8.14 22.76 -5.03
N ASN A 111 9.28 22.13 -4.71
CA ASN A 111 10.12 22.39 -3.51
C ASN A 111 11.46 23.01 -3.89
#